data_AF-A0A382HNI2-F1
#
_entry.id   AF-A0A382HNI2-F1
#
_cell.length_a   1.000
_cell.length_b   1.000
_cell.length_c   1.000
_cell.angle_alpha   90.00
_cell.angle_beta   90.00
_cell.angle_gamma   90.00
#
_symmetry.space_group_name_H-M   'P 1'
#
loop_
_entity.id
_entity.type
_entity.pdbx_description
1 polymer ?
#
loop_
_entity_poly.entity_id
_entity_poly.type
_entity_poly.pdbx_seq_one_letter_code
_entity_poly.pdbx_strand_id
1 'polypeptide(L)'
;MINYLNSLGKKSQVAFNNMIDTKTKNKVLDKFAFLIEKEKKLITKENIKDINLAVKKKLKENLINRLLLNSFKLKGIQSAIRNISKLKDPIDITLQKWRRPNGLIIKKISMPIGVIGVIYESRPNVTSDVSSLSFKSGNAVILR
;
A
#
# COMPACT_ATOMS: atom_id res chain seq x y z
N MET A 1 -9.50 2.17 23.10
CA MET A 1 -8.40 1.97 22.13
C MET A 1 -8.29 0.51 21.68
N ILE A 2 -8.22 -0.45 22.61
CA ILE A 2 -8.16 -1.90 22.31
C ILE A 2 -9.32 -2.37 21.40
N ASN A 3 -10.55 -1.93 21.69
CA ASN A 3 -11.73 -2.30 20.88
C ASN A 3 -11.65 -1.80 19.43
N TYR A 4 -11.03 -0.64 19.19
CA TYR A 4 -10.83 -0.11 17.84
C TYR A 4 -9.83 -0.95 17.05
N LEU A 5 -8.67 -1.26 17.66
CA LEU A 5 -7.64 -2.07 17.01
C LEU A 5 -8.13 -3.51 16.74
N ASN A 6 -8.88 -4.10 17.67
CA ASN A 6 -9.48 -5.42 17.48
C ASN A 6 -10.50 -5.41 16.33
N SER A 7 -11.33 -4.36 16.24
CA SER A 7 -12.28 -4.18 15.12
C SER A 7 -11.54 -4.02 13.79
N LEU A 8 -10.48 -3.22 13.75
CA LEU A 8 -9.67 -3.00 12.56
C LEU A 8 -8.99 -4.30 12.08
N GLY A 9 -8.45 -5.10 13.02
CA GLY A 9 -7.87 -6.41 12.73
C GLY A 9 -8.89 -7.42 12.20
N LYS A 10 -10.11 -7.45 12.75
CA LYS A 10 -11.19 -8.30 12.21
C LYS A 10 -11.57 -7.89 10.78
N LYS A 11 -11.69 -6.58 10.53
CA LYS A 11 -12.01 -6.06 9.19
C LYS A 11 -10.92 -6.38 8.16
N SER A 12 -9.64 -6.27 8.53
CA SER A 12 -8.55 -6.59 7.63
C SER A 12 -8.48 -8.10 7.30
N GLN A 13 -8.79 -8.96 8.27
CA GLN A 13 -8.90 -10.40 8.03
C GLN A 13 -10.04 -10.75 7.06
N VAL A 14 -11.22 -10.13 7.24
CA VAL A 14 -12.34 -10.28 6.29
C VAL A 14 -11.96 -9.80 4.89
N ALA A 15 -11.28 -8.65 4.79
CA ALA A 15 -10.82 -8.13 3.50
C ALA A 15 -9.80 -9.06 2.83
N PHE A 16 -8.86 -9.62 3.59
CA PHE A 16 -7.86 -10.57 3.10
C PHE A 16 -8.49 -11.83 2.51
N ASN A 17 -9.54 -12.36 3.15
CA ASN A 17 -10.24 -13.56 2.67
C ASN A 17 -10.97 -13.35 1.33
N ASN A 18 -11.24 -12.10 0.95
CA ASN A 18 -11.88 -11.75 -0.32
C ASN A 18 -10.82 -11.43 -1.39
N MET A 19 -10.06 -12.43 -1.80
CA MET A 19 -9.04 -12.27 -2.83
C MET A 19 -9.64 -11.91 -4.19
N ILE A 20 -8.90 -11.11 -4.95
CA ILE A 20 -9.27 -10.66 -6.29
C ILE A 20 -8.16 -10.98 -7.29
N ASP A 21 -8.52 -11.14 -8.55
CA ASP A 21 -7.61 -11.50 -9.62
C ASP A 21 -6.66 -10.34 -10.01
N THR A 22 -5.58 -10.67 -10.72
CA THR A 22 -4.56 -9.71 -11.14
C THR A 22 -5.13 -8.54 -11.94
N LYS A 23 -6.11 -8.79 -12.83
CA LYS A 23 -6.68 -7.74 -13.68
C LYS A 23 -7.44 -6.73 -12.83
N THR A 24 -8.22 -7.20 -11.87
CA THR A 24 -8.93 -6.33 -10.92
C THR A 24 -7.96 -5.57 -10.02
N LYS A 25 -6.91 -6.22 -9.51
CA LYS A 25 -5.86 -5.54 -8.71
C LYS A 25 -5.25 -4.37 -9.49
N ASN A 26 -4.84 -4.61 -10.73
CA ASN A 26 -4.22 -3.59 -11.57
C ASN A 26 -5.19 -2.44 -11.88
N LYS A 27 -6.45 -2.76 -12.20
CA LYS A 27 -7.49 -1.73 -12.44
C LYS A 27 -7.72 -0.83 -11.23
N VAL A 28 -7.71 -1.39 -10.02
CA VAL A 28 -7.84 -0.61 -8.78
C VAL A 28 -6.62 0.29 -8.58
N LEU A 29 -5.40 -0.21 -8.78
CA LEU A 29 -4.18 0.60 -8.67
C LEU A 29 -4.13 1.74 -9.69
N ASP A 30 -4.52 1.48 -10.94
CA ASP A 30 -4.60 2.52 -11.97
C ASP A 30 -5.66 3.57 -11.62
N LYS A 31 -6.80 3.13 -11.08
CA LYS A 31 -7.84 4.04 -10.58
C LYS A 31 -7.35 4.84 -9.37
N PHE A 32 -6.58 4.24 -8.48
CA PHE A 32 -5.98 4.91 -7.33
C PHE A 32 -5.05 6.04 -7.79
N ALA A 33 -4.14 5.76 -8.73
CA ALA A 33 -3.27 6.78 -9.32
C ALA A 33 -4.07 7.90 -10.01
N PHE A 34 -5.15 7.57 -10.73
CA PHE A 34 -6.05 8.56 -11.33
C PHE A 34 -6.73 9.46 -10.29
N LEU A 35 -7.21 8.88 -9.18
CA LEU A 35 -7.89 9.63 -8.13
C LEU A 35 -6.94 10.60 -7.41
N ILE A 36 -5.66 10.25 -7.25
CA ILE A 36 -4.66 11.18 -6.70
C ILE A 36 -4.52 12.44 -7.56
N GLU A 37 -4.52 12.29 -8.89
CA GLU A 37 -4.46 13.46 -9.79
C GLU A 37 -5.75 14.27 -9.75
N LYS A 38 -6.90 13.59 -9.78
CA LYS A 38 -8.22 14.23 -9.73
C LYS A 38 -8.38 15.06 -8.45
N GLU A 39 -7.98 14.50 -7.31
CA GLU A 39 -8.14 15.10 -5.99
C GLU A 39 -6.90 15.90 -5.52
N LYS A 40 -5.93 16.17 -6.40
CA LYS A 40 -4.66 16.83 -6.04
C LYS A 40 -4.86 18.13 -5.26
N LYS A 41 -5.87 18.93 -5.62
CA LYS A 41 -6.17 20.22 -4.97
C LYS A 41 -6.61 20.00 -3.52
N LEU A 42 -7.43 18.98 -3.28
CA LEU A 42 -7.88 18.61 -1.94
C LEU A 42 -6.69 18.09 -1.11
N ILE A 43 -5.89 17.18 -1.67
CA ILE A 43 -4.73 16.59 -0.99
C ILE A 43 -3.73 17.69 -0.56
N THR A 44 -3.37 18.61 -1.46
CA THR A 44 -2.46 19.70 -1.14
C THR A 44 -3.07 20.67 -0.13
N LYS A 45 -4.37 20.97 -0.22
CA LYS A 45 -5.07 21.83 0.74
C LYS A 45 -5.01 21.25 2.16
N GLU A 46 -5.27 19.95 2.31
CA GLU A 46 -5.20 19.29 3.63
C GLU A 46 -3.75 19.20 4.13
N ASN A 47 -2.78 18.89 3.25
CA ASN A 47 -1.38 18.83 3.64
C ASN A 47 -0.82 20.19 4.11
N ILE A 48 -1.31 21.31 3.57
CA ILE A 48 -0.95 22.65 4.06
C ILE A 48 -1.35 22.85 5.53
N LYS A 49 -2.50 22.28 5.96
CA LYS A 49 -2.90 22.34 7.38
C LYS A 49 -1.90 21.59 8.26
N ASP A 50 -1.44 20.42 7.82
CA ASP A 50 -0.44 19.62 8.52
C ASP A 50 0.90 20.35 8.63
N ILE A 51 1.33 21.01 7.54
CA ILE A 51 2.55 21.83 7.52
C ILE A 51 2.43 22.99 8.50
N ASN A 52 1.30 23.72 8.49
CA ASN A 52 1.08 24.84 9.39
C ASN A 52 1.11 24.39 10.86
N LEU A 53 0.54 23.22 11.16
CA LEU A 53 0.65 22.61 12.49
C LEU A 53 2.09 22.23 12.84
N ALA A 54 2.85 21.66 11.91
CA ALA A 54 4.26 21.31 12.10
C ALA A 54 5.14 22.53 12.38
N VAL A 55 4.91 23.65 11.66
CA VAL A 55 5.59 24.93 11.87
C VAL A 55 5.23 25.49 13.25
N LYS A 56 3.94 25.51 13.63
CA LYS A 56 3.49 25.95 14.96
C LYS A 56 4.11 25.14 16.09
N LYS A 57 4.31 23.84 15.87
CA LYS A 57 5.00 22.92 16.80
C LYS A 57 6.52 23.05 16.78
N LYS A 58 7.10 23.99 16.02
CA LYS A 58 8.54 24.21 15.88
C LYS A 58 9.30 22.94 15.48
N LEU A 59 8.71 22.10 14.62
CA LEU A 59 9.42 20.95 14.07
C LEU A 59 10.60 21.41 13.21
N LYS A 60 11.66 20.60 13.18
CA LYS A 60 12.83 20.84 12.34
C LYS A 60 12.43 20.93 10.86
N GLU A 61 13.06 21.83 10.13
CA GLU A 61 12.76 22.09 8.72
C GLU A 61 12.86 20.84 7.83
N ASN A 62 13.82 19.95 8.12
CA ASN A 62 13.96 18.68 7.42
C ASN A 62 12.73 17.76 7.57
N LEU A 63 12.04 17.78 8.71
CA LEU A 63 10.81 17.02 8.94
C LEU A 63 9.63 17.64 8.21
N ILE A 64 9.57 18.97 8.15
CA ILE A 64 8.55 19.71 7.38
C ILE A 64 8.72 19.41 5.89
N ASN A 65 9.96 19.41 5.39
CA ASN A 65 10.27 19.07 4.00
C ASN A 65 9.89 17.62 3.65
N ARG A 66 9.99 16.68 4.61
CA ARG A 66 9.49 15.30 4.44
C ARG A 66 7.97 15.24 4.37
N LEU A 67 7.27 16.05 5.18
CA LEU A 67 5.81 16.12 5.27
C LEU A 67 5.16 16.79 4.06
N LEU A 68 5.82 17.76 3.44
CA LEU A 68 5.26 18.54 2.32
C LEU A 68 4.87 17.65 1.12
N LEU A 69 3.68 17.85 0.58
CA LEU A 69 3.17 17.27 -0.67
C LEU A 69 2.93 18.37 -1.70
N ASN A 70 3.87 18.52 -2.63
CA ASN A 70 3.75 19.40 -3.78
C ASN A 70 3.35 18.59 -5.04
N SER A 71 3.11 19.30 -6.14
CA SER A 71 2.75 18.70 -7.43
C SER A 71 3.79 17.69 -7.93
N PHE A 72 5.08 17.95 -7.71
CA PHE A 72 6.16 17.03 -8.06
C PHE A 72 6.08 15.71 -7.29
N LYS A 73 5.92 15.76 -5.97
CA LYS A 73 5.77 14.56 -5.13
C LYS A 73 4.50 13.78 -5.46
N LEU A 74 3.39 14.46 -5.71
CA LEU A 74 2.14 13.81 -6.12
C LEU A 74 2.29 13.09 -7.47
N LYS A 75 2.98 13.70 -8.45
CA LYS A 75 3.34 13.02 -9.70
C LYS A 75 4.25 11.81 -9.45
N GLY A 76 5.22 11.93 -8.55
CA GLY A 76 6.09 10.83 -8.14
C GLY A 76 5.30 9.64 -7.57
N ILE A 77 4.35 9.92 -6.67
CA ILE A 77 3.45 8.92 -6.09
C ILE A 77 2.62 8.24 -7.19
N GLN A 78 2.00 9.01 -8.09
CA GLN A 78 1.22 8.44 -9.19
C GLN A 78 2.06 7.52 -10.09
N SER A 79 3.27 7.94 -10.43
CA SER A 79 4.21 7.14 -11.22
C SER A 79 4.61 5.86 -10.48
N ALA A 80 4.87 5.93 -9.17
CA ALA A 80 5.19 4.75 -8.36
C ALA A 80 4.03 3.74 -8.36
N ILE A 81 2.79 4.19 -8.14
CA ILE A 81 1.60 3.32 -8.16
C ILE A 81 1.42 2.66 -9.53
N ARG A 82 1.58 3.42 -10.62
CA ARG A 82 1.50 2.88 -11.99
C ARG A 82 2.63 1.90 -12.31
N ASN A 83 3.81 2.12 -11.77
CA ASN A 83 4.91 1.16 -11.91
C ASN A 83 4.59 -0.13 -11.17
N ILE A 84 4.02 -0.05 -9.97
CA ILE A 84 3.59 -1.20 -9.18
C ILE A 84 2.45 -1.97 -9.89
N SER A 85 1.49 -1.29 -10.51
CA SER A 85 0.40 -1.96 -11.24
C SER A 85 0.92 -2.82 -12.41
N LYS A 86 2.01 -2.36 -13.06
CA LYS A 86 2.68 -3.07 -14.16
C LYS A 86 3.56 -4.26 -13.73
N LEU A 87 3.88 -4.39 -12.43
CA LEU A 87 4.67 -5.53 -11.96
C LEU A 87 3.91 -6.84 -12.23
N LYS A 88 4.66 -7.93 -12.43
CA LYS A 88 4.09 -9.27 -12.45
C LYS A 88 3.42 -9.55 -11.10
N ASP A 89 2.32 -10.29 -11.13
CA ASP A 89 1.65 -10.67 -9.90
C ASP A 89 2.55 -11.63 -9.09
N PRO A 90 2.91 -11.31 -7.84
CA PRO A 90 3.86 -12.14 -7.09
C PRO A 90 3.22 -13.38 -6.43
N ILE A 91 1.89 -13.53 -6.48
CA ILE A 91 1.17 -14.64 -5.82
C ILE A 91 0.81 -15.75 -6.80
N ASP A 92 0.58 -16.96 -6.28
CA ASP A 92 0.24 -18.17 -7.02
C ASP A 92 1.29 -18.63 -8.05
N ILE A 93 2.55 -18.20 -7.86
CA ILE A 93 3.67 -18.62 -8.70
C ILE A 93 4.24 -19.93 -8.14
N THR A 94 4.35 -20.96 -8.98
CA THR A 94 5.10 -22.17 -8.63
C THR A 94 6.61 -21.88 -8.67
N LEU A 95 7.23 -21.86 -7.50
CA LEU A 95 8.67 -21.60 -7.32
C LEU A 95 9.51 -22.87 -7.56
N GLN A 96 9.00 -24.03 -7.15
CA GLN A 96 9.65 -25.32 -7.29
C GLN A 96 8.61 -26.42 -7.47
N LYS A 97 8.93 -27.44 -8.26
CA LYS A 97 8.10 -28.64 -8.44
C LYS A 97 9.01 -29.85 -8.56
N TRP A 98 8.77 -30.89 -7.77
CA TRP A 98 9.53 -32.13 -7.84
C TRP A 98 8.63 -33.34 -7.55
N ARG A 99 9.10 -34.53 -7.96
CA ARG A 99 8.44 -35.81 -7.74
C ARG A 99 9.25 -36.65 -6.77
N ARG A 100 8.59 -37.25 -5.78
CA ARG A 100 9.20 -38.20 -4.85
C ARG A 100 9.24 -39.62 -5.47
N PRO A 101 10.15 -40.51 -5.02
CA PRO A 101 10.22 -41.89 -5.51
C PRO A 101 8.90 -42.67 -5.38
N ASN A 102 8.08 -42.34 -4.39
CA ASN A 102 6.75 -42.92 -4.17
C ASN A 102 5.65 -42.31 -5.07
N GLY A 103 5.99 -41.45 -6.01
CA GLY A 103 5.05 -40.86 -6.96
C GLY A 103 4.43 -39.51 -6.57
N LEU A 104 4.62 -39.03 -5.33
CA LEU A 104 4.05 -37.74 -4.88
C LEU A 104 4.64 -36.55 -5.65
N ILE A 105 3.78 -35.64 -6.08
CA ILE A 105 4.17 -34.36 -6.70
C ILE A 105 4.10 -33.26 -5.64
N ILE A 106 5.23 -32.64 -5.34
CA ILE A 106 5.31 -31.55 -4.38
C ILE A 106 5.57 -30.24 -5.15
N LYS A 107 4.84 -29.18 -4.79
CA LYS A 107 5.01 -27.84 -5.33
C LYS A 107 5.24 -26.84 -4.20
N LYS A 108 6.19 -25.93 -4.38
CA LYS A 108 6.33 -24.72 -3.57
C LYS A 108 5.68 -23.58 -4.33
N ILE A 109 4.66 -22.95 -3.75
CA ILE A 109 3.86 -21.90 -4.39
C ILE A 109 3.96 -20.61 -3.55
N SER A 110 4.08 -19.45 -4.19
CA SER A 110 4.04 -18.17 -3.48
C SER A 110 2.61 -17.81 -3.07
N MET A 111 2.46 -17.27 -1.86
CA MET A 111 1.17 -16.82 -1.31
C MET A 111 1.36 -15.48 -0.61
N PRO A 112 0.29 -14.68 -0.44
CA PRO A 112 0.33 -13.51 0.43
C PRO A 112 0.73 -13.88 1.86
N ILE A 113 1.27 -12.92 2.60
CA ILE A 113 1.56 -13.05 4.04
C ILE A 113 0.24 -13.04 4.86
N GLY A 114 -0.73 -12.23 4.43
CA GLY A 114 -2.01 -12.06 5.12
C GLY A 114 -2.32 -10.60 5.40
N VAL A 115 -2.33 -10.23 6.68
CA VAL A 115 -2.54 -8.86 7.14
C VAL A 115 -1.20 -8.24 7.54
N ILE A 116 -0.86 -7.08 6.97
CA ILE A 116 0.35 -6.33 7.27
C ILE A 116 -0.01 -5.06 8.04
N GLY A 117 0.55 -4.88 9.23
CA GLY A 117 0.51 -3.61 9.95
C GLY A 117 1.76 -2.79 9.64
N VAL A 118 1.58 -1.57 9.15
CA VAL A 118 2.70 -0.67 8.85
C VAL A 118 2.57 0.62 9.66
N ILE A 119 3.59 0.87 10.47
CA ILE A 119 3.72 2.07 11.29
C ILE A 119 4.80 2.94 10.67
N TYR A 120 4.47 4.17 10.32
CA TYR A 120 5.41 5.09 9.67
C TYR A 120 5.28 6.52 10.20
N GLU A 121 6.32 7.31 9.95
CA GLU A 121 6.41 8.70 10.40
C GLU A 121 5.94 9.67 9.30
N SER A 122 6.28 10.96 9.47
CA SER A 122 5.97 12.12 8.63
C SER A 122 6.50 12.06 7.19
N ARG A 123 6.12 11.03 6.43
CA ARG A 123 6.38 10.84 5.00
C ARG A 123 5.10 10.39 4.31
N PRO A 124 4.23 11.32 3.88
CA PRO A 124 2.91 10.98 3.36
C PRO A 124 2.93 10.09 2.10
N ASN A 125 4.03 10.09 1.34
CA ASN A 125 4.23 9.21 0.20
C ASN A 125 4.25 7.71 0.60
N VAL A 126 4.76 7.39 1.79
CA VAL A 126 4.85 6.00 2.29
C VAL A 126 3.47 5.36 2.35
N THR A 127 2.43 6.13 2.69
CA THR A 127 1.02 5.70 2.66
C THR A 127 0.65 5.06 1.32
N SER A 128 1.04 5.69 0.21
CA SER A 128 0.67 5.27 -1.14
C SER A 128 1.53 4.11 -1.63
N ASP A 129 2.84 4.15 -1.32
CA ASP A 129 3.79 3.11 -1.74
C ASP A 129 3.47 1.77 -1.06
N VAL A 130 3.32 1.80 0.26
CA VAL A 130 3.04 0.62 1.07
C VAL A 130 1.67 0.04 0.77
N SER A 131 0.64 0.88 0.63
CA SER A 131 -0.70 0.39 0.28
C SER A 131 -0.70 -0.29 -1.09
N SER A 132 -0.02 0.30 -2.08
CA SER A 132 0.04 -0.24 -3.43
C SER A 132 0.79 -1.56 -3.50
N LEU A 133 1.95 -1.67 -2.85
CA LEU A 133 2.73 -2.91 -2.78
C LEU A 133 1.97 -4.01 -2.04
N SER A 134 1.39 -3.69 -0.88
CA SER A 134 0.62 -4.65 -0.08
C SER A 134 -0.57 -5.17 -0.87
N PHE A 135 -1.31 -4.26 -1.52
CA PHE A 135 -2.46 -4.61 -2.33
C PHE A 135 -2.08 -5.46 -3.57
N LYS A 136 -1.00 -5.07 -4.28
CA LYS A 136 -0.51 -5.84 -5.44
C LYS A 136 -0.12 -7.28 -5.06
N SER A 137 0.50 -7.44 -3.90
CA SER A 137 0.92 -8.73 -3.34
C SER A 137 -0.20 -9.50 -2.63
N GLY A 138 -1.46 -9.06 -2.74
CA GLY A 138 -2.62 -9.77 -2.19
C GLY A 138 -2.74 -9.70 -0.68
N ASN A 139 -2.07 -8.75 -0.03
CA ASN A 139 -2.14 -8.55 1.42
C ASN A 139 -3.17 -7.46 1.77
N ALA A 140 -3.88 -7.66 2.88
CA ALA A 140 -4.58 -6.56 3.53
C ALA A 140 -3.58 -5.71 4.32
N VAL A 141 -3.78 -4.40 4.37
CA VAL A 141 -2.85 -3.48 5.05
C VAL A 141 -3.57 -2.60 6.06
N ILE A 142 -2.96 -2.43 7.22
CA ILE A 142 -3.34 -1.45 8.24
C ILE A 142 -2.20 -0.42 8.31
N LEU A 143 -2.53 0.84 8.05
CA LEU A 143 -1.58 1.95 8.04
C LEU A 143 -1.75 2.78 9.33
N ARG A 144 -0.65 3.08 10.00
CA ARG A 144 -0.61 3.90 11.22
C ARG A 144 0.50 4.93 11.17
#